data_AF-A0A3B9RX82-F1
#
_entry.id   AF-A0A3B9RX82-F1
#
_cell.length_a   1.000
_cell.length_b   1.000
_cell.length_c   1.000
_cell.angle_alpha   90.00
_cell.angle_beta   90.00
_cell.angle_gamma   90.00
#
_symmetry.space_group_name_H-M   'P 1'
#
loop_
_entity.id
_entity.type
_entity.pdbx_description
1 polymer ?
#
loop_
_entity_poly.entity_id
_entity_poly.type
_entity_poly.pdbx_seq_one_letter_code
_entity_poly.pdbx_strand_id
1 'polypeptide(L)'
;MEFSNEVFTPAEKKILSFYVSNTDRSVFVLTNLPEVIKGALFSRYSRSTLGLRSLLLRDFIQEKNSKFSEIQAGTENPDSARNSKLAIESAQKFYDRILDGYGDDSIGELGGAHLALENISILATKTVQDSRIGGSPLEKSTRYVSFADKIGITPGESEFRFYQEPTLLDSVHRNLYLENCRNLFDTYVRFTEPIRKHVRKLMPREPQISQAAYERSVVARAYDIL
;
A
#
# COMPACT_ATOMS: atom_id res chain seq x y z
N MET A 1 5.86 29.00 -18.60
CA MET A 1 7.15 29.49 -18.07
C MET A 1 8.03 28.28 -17.86
N GLU A 2 9.14 28.13 -18.58
CA GLU A 2 10.01 26.94 -18.45
C GLU A 2 10.93 27.01 -17.22
N PHE A 3 11.33 28.22 -16.80
CA PHE A 3 12.33 28.45 -15.76
C PHE A 3 11.72 29.05 -14.48
N SER A 4 12.27 28.68 -13.33
CA SER A 4 11.93 29.23 -12.01
C SER A 4 12.60 30.60 -11.83
N ASN A 5 11.92 31.51 -11.12
CA ASN A 5 12.48 32.79 -10.70
C ASN A 5 13.38 32.66 -9.43
N GLU A 6 13.48 31.47 -8.85
CA GLU A 6 14.34 31.19 -7.70
C GLU A 6 15.83 31.18 -8.11
N VAL A 7 16.67 31.92 -7.38
CA VAL A 7 18.12 31.99 -7.62
C VAL A 7 18.86 31.34 -6.45
N PHE A 8 19.72 30.36 -6.77
CA PHE A 8 20.52 29.62 -5.80
C PHE A 8 22.01 29.72 -6.13
N THR A 9 22.84 29.81 -5.10
CA THR A 9 24.30 29.76 -5.21
C THR A 9 24.76 28.36 -5.66
N PRO A 10 26.00 28.20 -6.19
CA PRO A 10 26.52 26.88 -6.56
C PRO A 10 26.50 25.86 -5.40
N ALA A 11 26.76 26.31 -4.17
CA ALA A 11 26.72 25.46 -2.99
C ALA A 11 25.30 24.99 -2.67
N GLU A 12 24.32 25.90 -2.74
CA GLU A 12 22.91 25.58 -2.51
C GLU A 12 22.33 24.66 -3.58
N LYS A 13 22.70 24.88 -4.86
CA LYS A 13 22.33 23.98 -5.96
C LYS A 13 22.84 22.57 -5.73
N LYS A 14 24.07 22.42 -5.21
CA LYS A 14 24.65 21.11 -4.89
C LYS A 14 23.85 20.39 -3.81
N ILE A 15 23.43 21.11 -2.76
CA ILE A 15 22.56 20.55 -1.71
C ILE A 15 21.20 20.15 -2.29
N LEU A 16 20.54 21.07 -2.99
CA LEU A 16 19.20 20.86 -3.55
C LEU A 16 19.17 19.73 -4.57
N SER A 17 20.22 19.56 -5.39
CA SER A 17 20.26 18.51 -6.42
C SER A 17 20.14 17.08 -5.89
N PHE A 18 20.34 16.87 -4.58
CA PHE A 18 20.11 15.58 -3.94
C PHE A 18 18.62 15.32 -3.67
N TYR A 19 17.84 16.39 -3.47
CA TYR A 19 16.44 16.34 -3.04
C TYR A 19 15.43 16.79 -4.10
N VAL A 20 15.89 17.39 -5.20
CA VAL A 20 15.02 17.80 -6.32
C VAL A 20 15.61 17.42 -7.67
N SER A 21 14.75 17.03 -8.62
CA SER A 21 15.17 16.61 -9.96
C SER A 21 15.79 17.74 -10.81
N ASN A 22 15.52 19.00 -10.49
CA ASN A 22 16.18 20.17 -11.06
C ASN A 22 16.04 21.39 -10.13
N THR A 23 16.95 22.35 -10.26
CA THR A 23 17.03 23.54 -9.38
C THR A 23 16.55 24.83 -10.03
N ASP A 24 16.20 24.79 -11.32
CA ASP A 24 16.03 25.96 -12.18
C ASP A 24 14.78 25.91 -13.07
N ARG A 25 14.08 24.76 -13.19
CA ARG A 25 12.87 24.65 -14.02
C ARG A 25 11.61 24.79 -13.19
N SER A 26 10.50 25.15 -13.84
CA SER A 26 9.20 25.32 -13.15
C SER A 26 8.60 23.99 -12.68
N VAL A 27 8.91 22.87 -13.34
CA VAL A 27 8.40 21.53 -12.99
C VAL A 27 9.55 20.66 -12.51
N PHE A 28 9.39 20.05 -11.34
CA PHE A 28 10.40 19.20 -10.70
C PHE A 28 9.74 18.20 -9.74
N VAL A 29 10.52 17.19 -9.35
CA VAL A 29 10.10 16.14 -8.43
C VAL A 29 10.95 16.21 -7.17
N LEU A 30 10.34 16.00 -6.00
CA LEU A 30 11.06 15.79 -4.74
C LEU A 30 11.60 14.36 -4.68
N THR A 31 12.88 14.20 -4.41
CA THR A 31 13.58 12.91 -4.31
C THR A 31 14.26 12.79 -2.94
N ASN A 32 14.50 11.56 -2.47
CA ASN A 32 15.34 11.30 -1.29
C ASN A 32 14.97 12.06 0.00
N LEU A 33 13.72 12.50 0.13
CA LEU A 33 13.20 13.16 1.34
C LEU A 33 12.33 12.19 2.13
N PRO A 34 12.40 12.19 3.48
CA PRO A 34 11.49 11.45 4.33
C PRO A 34 10.05 11.97 4.15
N GLU A 35 9.05 11.09 4.22
CA GLU A 35 7.64 11.47 4.00
C GLU A 35 7.17 12.56 4.97
N VAL A 36 7.60 12.48 6.24
CA VAL A 36 7.31 13.50 7.27
C VAL A 36 7.80 14.89 6.84
N ILE A 37 8.98 14.97 6.21
CA ILE A 37 9.54 16.23 5.72
C ILE A 37 8.75 16.73 4.51
N LYS A 38 8.33 15.85 3.59
CA LYS A 38 7.49 16.24 2.45
C LYS A 38 6.16 16.83 2.91
N GLY A 39 5.49 16.16 3.86
CA GLY A 39 4.22 16.63 4.43
C GLY A 39 4.35 18.02 5.06
N ALA A 40 5.33 18.19 5.95
CA ALA A 40 5.61 19.48 6.58
C ALA A 40 6.04 20.57 5.58
N LEU A 41 6.81 20.22 4.55
CA LEU A 41 7.24 21.15 3.51
C LEU A 41 6.06 21.69 2.70
N PHE A 42 5.16 20.81 2.25
CA PHE A 42 3.95 21.24 1.52
C PHE A 42 2.99 22.03 2.40
N SER A 43 2.86 21.66 3.67
CA SER A 43 2.13 22.46 4.67
C SER A 43 2.64 23.91 4.71
N ARG A 44 3.95 24.10 4.88
CA ARG A 44 4.58 25.43 4.92
C ARG A 44 4.48 26.15 3.59
N TYR A 45 4.61 25.43 2.48
CA TYR A 45 4.52 26.00 1.13
C TYR A 45 3.14 26.60 0.84
N SER A 46 2.06 25.94 1.25
CA SER A 46 0.68 26.41 1.01
C SER A 46 0.40 27.83 1.56
N ARG A 47 1.20 28.30 2.52
CA ARG A 47 1.02 29.59 3.22
C ARG A 47 2.24 30.51 3.11
N SER A 48 3.21 30.16 2.26
CA SER A 48 4.44 30.93 2.07
C SER A 48 4.44 31.61 0.71
N THR A 49 5.06 32.80 0.63
CA THR A 49 5.33 33.48 -0.63
C THR A 49 6.58 32.96 -1.34
N LEU A 50 7.32 32.05 -0.71
CA LEU A 50 8.54 31.46 -1.27
C LEU A 50 8.24 30.22 -2.10
N GLY A 51 9.14 29.93 -3.04
CA GLY A 51 9.14 28.66 -3.74
C GLY A 51 9.48 27.48 -2.81
N LEU A 52 9.02 26.28 -3.19
CA LEU A 52 9.19 25.06 -2.42
C LEU A 52 10.68 24.72 -2.18
N ARG A 53 11.57 25.02 -3.14
CA ARG A 53 13.02 24.77 -3.00
C ARG A 53 13.65 25.73 -2.01
N SER A 54 13.32 27.02 -2.09
CA SER A 54 13.78 28.01 -1.11
C SER A 54 13.33 27.65 0.30
N LEU A 55 12.09 27.16 0.47
CA LEU A 55 11.60 26.68 1.76
C LEU A 55 12.36 25.46 2.26
N LEU A 56 12.51 24.43 1.43
CA LEU A 56 13.26 23.23 1.79
C LEU A 56 14.68 23.59 2.24
N LEU A 57 15.37 24.43 1.47
CA LEU A 57 16.74 24.81 1.79
C LEU A 57 16.81 25.59 3.11
N ARG A 58 16.02 26.66 3.24
CA ARG A 58 16.14 27.61 4.34
C ARG A 58 15.53 27.10 5.64
N ASP A 59 14.28 26.65 5.58
CA ASP A 59 13.47 26.34 6.77
C ASP A 59 13.70 24.88 7.24
N PHE A 60 14.24 24.00 6.39
CA PHE A 60 14.43 22.58 6.71
C PHE A 60 15.90 22.17 6.72
N ILE A 61 16.68 22.43 5.67
CA ILE A 61 18.06 21.94 5.59
C ILE A 61 19.04 22.81 6.40
N GLN A 62 18.94 24.13 6.28
CA GLN A 62 19.87 25.07 6.91
C GLN A 62 19.46 25.50 8.33
N GLU A 63 18.18 25.37 8.68
CA GLU A 63 17.68 25.70 10.00
C GLU A 63 18.22 24.73 11.05
N LYS A 64 19.05 25.21 11.99
CA LYS A 64 19.73 24.36 12.99
C LYS A 64 18.75 23.59 13.88
N ASN A 65 17.54 24.14 14.09
CA ASN A 65 16.50 23.53 14.91
C ASN A 65 15.60 22.55 14.16
N SER A 66 15.86 22.27 12.88
CA SER A 66 15.05 21.33 12.09
C SER A 66 15.34 19.87 12.38
N LYS A 67 16.54 19.54 12.92
CA LYS A 67 17.03 18.16 13.08
C LYS A 67 16.93 17.33 11.80
N PHE A 68 16.96 17.98 10.63
CA PHE A 68 16.78 17.35 9.32
C PHE A 68 17.72 16.17 9.09
N SER A 69 19.01 16.32 9.45
CA SER A 69 20.00 15.25 9.32
C SER A 69 19.71 14.03 10.21
N GLU A 70 19.13 14.23 11.40
CA GLU A 70 18.74 13.12 12.27
C GLU A 70 17.56 12.34 11.69
N ILE A 71 16.57 13.05 11.13
CA ILE A 71 15.41 12.46 10.47
C ILE A 71 15.84 11.70 9.22
N GLN A 72 16.68 12.31 8.37
CA GLN A 72 17.21 11.70 7.16
C GLN A 72 17.98 10.40 7.45
N ALA A 73 18.91 10.45 8.42
CA ALA A 73 19.78 9.32 8.75
C ALA A 73 19.00 8.09 9.26
N GLY A 74 17.89 8.30 9.98
CA GLY A 74 17.02 7.21 10.43
C GLY A 74 16.29 6.49 9.29
N THR A 75 15.98 7.20 8.20
CA THR A 75 15.38 6.61 6.98
C THR A 75 16.38 5.81 6.15
N GLU A 76 17.65 6.22 6.11
CA GLU A 76 18.69 5.57 5.31
C GLU A 76 19.30 4.33 5.98
N ASN A 77 19.30 4.26 7.32
CA ASN A 77 19.86 3.14 8.09
C ASN A 77 18.93 2.68 9.25
N PRO A 78 17.82 1.97 8.94
CA PRO A 78 16.86 1.53 9.94
C PRO A 78 17.36 0.43 10.90
N ASP A 79 18.50 -0.20 10.61
CA ASP A 79 18.97 -1.42 11.30
C ASP A 79 19.49 -1.20 12.74
N SER A 80 19.72 0.04 13.14
CA SER A 80 20.13 0.34 14.52
C SER A 80 18.94 0.85 15.33
N ALA A 81 18.32 -0.05 16.10
CA ALA A 81 17.10 0.22 16.89
C ALA A 81 17.15 1.53 17.72
N ARG A 82 18.34 1.93 18.19
CA ARG A 82 18.55 3.20 18.93
C ARG A 82 18.47 4.44 18.02
N ASN A 83 19.06 4.41 16.83
CA ASN A 83 19.02 5.55 15.91
C ASN A 83 17.63 5.68 15.27
N SER A 84 16.97 4.55 14.99
CA SER A 84 15.59 4.54 14.48
C SER A 84 14.62 5.16 15.48
N LYS A 85 14.74 4.82 16.78
CA LYS A 85 13.90 5.45 17.82
C LYS A 85 14.15 6.96 17.96
N LEU A 86 15.41 7.38 17.96
CA LEU A 86 15.77 8.81 18.03
C LEU A 86 15.28 9.58 16.79
N ALA A 87 15.37 8.99 15.60
CA ALA A 87 14.87 9.59 14.38
C ALA A 87 13.34 9.71 14.39
N ILE A 88 12.62 8.70 14.88
CA ILE A 88 11.16 8.75 15.06
C ILE A 88 10.78 9.85 16.06
N GLU A 89 11.44 9.93 17.21
CA GLU A 89 11.17 10.99 18.21
C GLU A 89 11.47 12.39 17.66
N SER A 90 12.58 12.55 16.92
CA SER A 90 12.92 13.82 16.26
C SER A 90 11.94 14.17 15.15
N ALA A 91 11.49 13.19 14.35
CA ALA A 91 10.46 13.37 13.33
C ALA A 91 9.10 13.75 13.94
N GLN A 92 8.70 13.10 15.04
CA GLN A 92 7.46 13.41 15.76
C GLN A 92 7.51 14.84 16.33
N LYS A 93 8.56 15.21 17.06
CA LYS A 93 8.72 16.59 17.58
C LYS A 93 8.77 17.63 16.47
N PHE A 94 9.40 17.31 15.36
CA PHE A 94 9.42 18.16 14.19
C PHE A 94 8.01 18.34 13.61
N TYR A 95 7.25 17.25 13.48
CA TYR A 95 5.89 17.23 12.97
C TYR A 95 4.93 17.97 13.92
N ASP A 96 4.96 17.67 15.22
CA ASP A 96 4.14 18.33 16.26
C ASP A 96 4.37 19.84 16.26
N ARG A 97 5.62 20.32 16.18
CA ARG A 97 5.91 21.75 16.08
C ARG A 97 5.28 22.40 14.85
N ILE A 98 5.22 21.67 13.74
CA ILE A 98 4.64 22.15 12.48
C ILE A 98 3.10 22.01 12.49
N LEU A 99 2.52 21.05 13.21
CA LEU A 99 1.07 20.84 13.33
C LEU A 99 0.43 21.74 14.41
N ASP A 100 1.01 21.80 15.61
CA ASP A 100 0.52 22.57 16.77
C ASP A 100 0.40 24.06 16.47
N GLY A 101 1.20 24.57 15.54
CA GLY A 101 1.14 25.96 15.12
C GLY A 101 -0.09 26.30 14.27
N TYR A 102 -0.80 25.31 13.70
CA TYR A 102 -1.69 25.58 12.57
C TYR A 102 -2.96 24.72 12.41
N GLY A 103 -3.15 23.62 13.16
CA GLY A 103 -4.43 22.91 13.26
C GLY A 103 -5.04 22.39 11.95
N ASP A 104 -4.21 21.95 11.00
CA ASP A 104 -4.66 21.57 9.66
C ASP A 104 -4.48 20.07 9.40
N ASP A 105 -5.61 19.36 9.33
CA ASP A 105 -5.68 17.91 9.09
C ASP A 105 -5.20 17.51 7.68
N SER A 106 -5.14 18.45 6.72
CA SER A 106 -4.68 18.17 5.34
C SER A 106 -3.21 17.74 5.25
N ILE A 107 -2.42 18.02 6.28
CA ILE A 107 -1.01 17.62 6.36
C ILE A 107 -0.89 16.10 6.59
N GLY A 108 -1.85 15.52 7.31
CA GLY A 108 -1.94 14.09 7.54
C GLY A 108 -2.23 13.31 6.27
N GLU A 109 -2.94 13.90 5.30
CA GLU A 109 -3.27 13.26 4.01
C GLU A 109 -2.03 13.01 3.13
N LEU A 110 -0.93 13.73 3.38
CA LEU A 110 0.34 13.53 2.68
C LEU A 110 1.14 12.34 3.26
N GLY A 111 0.75 11.85 4.45
CA GLY A 111 1.30 10.65 5.05
C GLY A 111 0.60 9.40 4.53
N GLY A 112 1.38 8.41 4.09
CA GLY A 112 0.87 7.10 3.69
C GLY A 112 1.36 6.00 4.63
N ALA A 113 0.53 4.98 4.82
CA ALA A 113 0.92 3.72 5.46
C ALA A 113 0.53 2.55 4.56
N HIS A 114 1.38 1.52 4.51
CA HIS A 114 1.03 0.26 3.88
C HIS A 114 0.36 -0.63 4.93
N LEU A 115 -0.88 -1.04 4.67
CA LEU A 115 -1.62 -1.95 5.53
C LEU A 115 -1.75 -3.32 4.85
N ALA A 116 -1.30 -4.37 5.53
CA ALA A 116 -1.53 -5.74 5.12
C ALA A 116 -2.71 -6.31 5.92
N LEU A 117 -3.77 -6.70 5.22
CA LEU A 117 -4.97 -7.28 5.82
C LEU A 117 -5.06 -8.76 5.42
N GLU A 118 -4.82 -9.66 6.38
CA GLU A 118 -4.87 -11.11 6.17
C GLU A 118 -6.00 -11.74 6.97
N ASN A 119 -6.54 -12.86 6.46
CA ASN A 119 -7.64 -13.59 7.07
C ASN A 119 -8.93 -12.76 7.28
N ILE A 120 -9.14 -11.74 6.44
CA ILE A 120 -10.40 -10.99 6.39
C ILE A 120 -11.33 -11.58 5.33
N SER A 121 -12.64 -11.40 5.52
CA SER A 121 -13.65 -11.89 4.58
C SER A 121 -13.68 -11.05 3.30
N ILE A 122 -14.17 -11.62 2.20
CA ILE A 122 -14.44 -10.86 0.96
C ILE A 122 -15.41 -9.70 1.23
N LEU A 123 -16.36 -9.86 2.17
CA LEU A 123 -17.24 -8.77 2.58
C LEU A 123 -16.45 -7.61 3.17
N ALA A 124 -15.49 -7.90 4.06
CA ALA A 124 -14.62 -6.88 4.64
C ALA A 124 -13.70 -6.24 3.59
N THR A 125 -13.20 -7.01 2.60
CA THR A 125 -12.38 -6.43 1.52
C THR A 125 -13.17 -5.40 0.73
N LYS A 126 -14.45 -5.67 0.42
CA LYS A 126 -15.32 -4.72 -0.29
C LYS A 126 -15.60 -3.47 0.55
N THR A 127 -15.90 -3.60 1.84
CA THR A 127 -16.07 -2.44 2.72
C THR A 127 -14.85 -1.51 2.69
N VAL A 128 -13.64 -2.08 2.77
CA VAL A 128 -12.39 -1.28 2.75
C VAL A 128 -12.18 -0.63 1.38
N GLN A 129 -12.34 -1.38 0.29
CA GLN A 129 -12.11 -0.89 -1.07
C GLN A 129 -13.13 0.16 -1.50
N ASP A 130 -14.40 -0.05 -1.18
CA ASP A 130 -15.50 0.86 -1.55
C ASP A 130 -15.44 2.18 -0.77
N SER A 131 -14.87 2.15 0.44
CA SER A 131 -14.57 3.35 1.21
C SER A 131 -13.48 4.23 0.58
N ARG A 132 -12.75 3.72 -0.43
CA ARG A 132 -11.65 4.42 -1.13
C ARG A 132 -10.56 4.92 -0.19
N ILE A 133 -10.36 4.21 0.93
CA ILE A 133 -9.30 4.48 1.89
C ILE A 133 -7.98 4.01 1.28
N GLY A 134 -7.10 4.96 0.94
CA GLY A 134 -5.84 4.68 0.26
C GLY A 134 -6.02 4.50 -1.26
N GLY A 135 -5.14 5.12 -2.05
CA GLY A 135 -5.33 5.25 -3.50
C GLY A 135 -5.16 3.97 -4.33
N SER A 136 -4.67 2.87 -3.74
CA SER A 136 -4.21 1.69 -4.50
C SER A 136 -4.36 0.36 -3.71
N PRO A 137 -5.57 -0.18 -3.51
CA PRO A 137 -5.74 -1.50 -2.90
C PRO A 137 -5.23 -2.62 -3.82
N LEU A 138 -4.58 -3.64 -3.25
CA LEU A 138 -4.19 -4.85 -3.96
C LEU A 138 -4.78 -6.08 -3.25
N GLU A 139 -5.76 -6.73 -3.89
CA GLU A 139 -6.45 -7.91 -3.37
C GLU A 139 -5.88 -9.20 -3.98
N LYS A 140 -5.85 -10.29 -3.20
CA LYS A 140 -5.51 -11.61 -3.72
C LYS A 140 -6.52 -12.02 -4.80
N SER A 141 -6.02 -12.31 -5.99
CA SER A 141 -6.89 -12.61 -7.13
C SER A 141 -7.52 -14.00 -7.02
N THR A 142 -8.85 -14.04 -7.06
CA THR A 142 -9.65 -15.28 -7.20
C THR A 142 -9.41 -15.98 -8.55
N ARG A 143 -8.82 -15.27 -9.52
CA ARG A 143 -8.48 -15.81 -10.84
C ARG A 143 -7.15 -16.55 -10.86
N TYR A 144 -6.30 -16.44 -9.84
CA TYR A 144 -4.99 -17.08 -9.85
C TYR A 144 -4.74 -17.99 -8.65
N VAL A 145 -5.54 -17.86 -7.59
CA VAL A 145 -5.36 -18.61 -6.35
C VAL A 145 -6.66 -19.33 -6.00
N SER A 146 -6.56 -20.57 -5.55
CA SER A 146 -7.70 -21.30 -4.98
C SER A 146 -8.08 -20.67 -3.64
N PHE A 147 -9.36 -20.37 -3.45
CA PHE A 147 -9.91 -19.96 -2.16
C PHE A 147 -10.58 -21.14 -1.42
N ALA A 148 -10.54 -22.33 -2.01
CA ALA A 148 -11.18 -23.53 -1.48
C ALA A 148 -10.25 -24.39 -0.61
N ASP A 149 -9.08 -23.89 -0.25
CA ASP A 149 -8.17 -24.60 0.64
C ASP A 149 -8.75 -24.59 2.07
N LYS A 150 -8.86 -25.78 2.67
CA LYS A 150 -9.31 -25.92 4.05
C LYS A 150 -8.22 -25.53 5.04
N ILE A 151 -8.63 -25.01 6.20
CA ILE A 151 -7.77 -24.78 7.37
C ILE A 151 -8.05 -25.80 8.45
N GLY A 152 -7.02 -26.21 9.18
CA GLY A 152 -7.21 -26.95 10.43
C GLY A 152 -7.85 -26.06 11.49
N ILE A 153 -8.92 -26.54 12.12
CA ILE A 153 -9.60 -25.85 13.22
C ILE A 153 -9.22 -26.50 14.56
N THR A 154 -9.29 -27.82 14.61
CA THR A 154 -8.85 -28.66 15.73
C THR A 154 -8.10 -29.89 15.18
N PRO A 155 -7.37 -30.66 16.01
CA PRO A 155 -6.71 -31.89 15.56
C PRO A 155 -7.71 -32.87 14.92
N GLY A 156 -7.57 -33.10 13.61
CA GLY A 156 -8.45 -33.98 12.84
C GLY A 156 -9.63 -33.28 12.15
N GLU A 157 -9.86 -32.00 12.41
CA GLU A 157 -10.95 -31.23 11.80
C GLU A 157 -10.40 -30.11 10.89
N SER A 158 -10.99 -29.98 9.71
CA SER A 158 -10.67 -28.91 8.77
C SER A 158 -11.93 -28.29 8.18
N GLU A 159 -11.86 -27.01 7.85
CA GLU A 159 -12.99 -26.24 7.37
C GLU A 159 -12.58 -25.31 6.22
N PHE A 160 -13.50 -25.02 5.31
CA PHE A 160 -13.29 -23.99 4.29
C PHE A 160 -13.20 -22.60 4.91
N ARG A 161 -12.44 -21.70 4.28
CA ARG A 161 -12.34 -20.31 4.73
C ARG A 161 -13.54 -19.50 4.24
N PHE A 162 -14.57 -19.39 5.07
CA PHE A 162 -15.64 -18.42 4.88
C PHE A 162 -15.97 -17.71 6.19
N TYR A 163 -16.50 -16.49 6.06
CA TYR A 163 -16.99 -15.75 7.21
C TYR A 163 -18.14 -16.52 7.82
N GLN A 164 -18.07 -16.86 9.10
CA GLN A 164 -19.18 -17.49 9.81
C GLN A 164 -19.88 -16.41 10.65
N GLU A 165 -20.99 -15.88 10.12
CA GLU A 165 -21.67 -14.74 10.73
C GLU A 165 -22.29 -15.12 12.09
N PRO A 166 -21.93 -14.44 13.21
CA PRO A 166 -22.32 -14.84 14.55
C PRO A 166 -23.83 -14.95 14.78
N THR A 167 -24.62 -14.02 14.23
CA THR A 167 -26.08 -14.02 14.41
C THR A 167 -26.72 -15.26 13.77
N LEU A 168 -26.26 -15.67 12.58
CA LEU A 168 -26.68 -16.89 11.92
C LEU A 168 -26.24 -18.13 12.70
N LEU A 169 -25.03 -18.12 13.27
CA LEU A 169 -24.53 -19.23 14.08
C LEU A 169 -25.35 -19.43 15.36
N ASP A 170 -25.87 -18.36 15.96
CA ASP A 170 -26.71 -18.42 17.16
C ASP A 170 -28.21 -18.56 16.85
N SER A 171 -28.57 -18.76 15.57
CA SER A 171 -29.96 -18.89 15.12
C SER A 171 -30.34 -20.33 14.77
N VAL A 172 -31.65 -20.54 14.55
CA VAL A 172 -32.20 -21.80 13.99
C VAL A 172 -31.68 -22.13 12.59
N HIS A 173 -31.07 -21.16 11.89
CA HIS A 173 -30.55 -21.33 10.53
C HIS A 173 -29.08 -21.77 10.50
N ARG A 174 -28.42 -21.92 11.65
CA ARG A 174 -27.00 -22.29 11.76
C ARG A 174 -26.59 -23.43 10.83
N ASN A 175 -27.25 -24.59 10.95
CA ASN A 175 -26.85 -25.78 10.20
C ASN A 175 -27.11 -25.59 8.70
N LEU A 176 -28.25 -25.03 8.34
CA LEU A 176 -28.58 -24.70 6.95
C LEU A 176 -27.53 -23.78 6.34
N TYR A 177 -27.09 -22.75 7.06
CA TYR A 177 -26.07 -21.81 6.62
C TYR A 177 -24.72 -22.51 6.38
N LEU A 178 -24.22 -23.24 7.39
CA LEU A 178 -22.94 -23.94 7.32
C LEU A 178 -22.91 -24.99 6.20
N GLU A 179 -23.97 -25.79 6.08
CA GLU A 179 -24.09 -26.81 5.04
C GLU A 179 -24.13 -26.19 3.64
N ASN A 180 -24.90 -25.11 3.44
CA ASN A 180 -24.93 -24.42 2.15
C ASN A 180 -23.56 -23.84 1.77
N CYS A 181 -22.87 -23.17 2.70
CA CYS A 181 -21.53 -22.65 2.44
C CYS A 181 -20.56 -23.78 2.06
N ARG A 182 -20.53 -24.89 2.82
CA ARG A 182 -19.69 -26.06 2.51
C ARG A 182 -20.03 -26.65 1.15
N ASN A 183 -21.32 -26.80 0.85
CA ASN A 183 -21.79 -27.31 -0.44
C ASN A 183 -21.36 -26.43 -1.62
N LEU A 184 -21.33 -25.10 -1.45
CA LEU A 184 -20.82 -24.17 -2.47
C LEU A 184 -19.33 -24.40 -2.73
N PHE A 185 -18.50 -24.52 -1.68
CA PHE A 185 -17.08 -24.82 -1.84
C PHE A 185 -16.82 -26.20 -2.43
N ASP A 186 -17.50 -27.24 -1.94
CA ASP A 186 -17.36 -28.59 -2.48
C ASP A 186 -17.77 -28.64 -3.95
N THR A 187 -18.80 -27.89 -4.33
CA THR A 187 -19.23 -27.73 -5.72
C THR A 187 -18.17 -27.02 -6.57
N TYR A 188 -17.60 -25.93 -6.07
CA TYR A 188 -16.49 -25.22 -6.72
C TYR A 188 -15.26 -26.13 -6.94
N VAL A 189 -14.86 -26.89 -5.92
CA VAL A 189 -13.76 -27.86 -6.01
C VAL A 189 -14.07 -28.94 -7.03
N ARG A 190 -15.29 -29.50 -7.00
CA ARG A 190 -15.74 -30.56 -7.92
C ARG A 190 -15.68 -30.12 -9.38
N PHE A 191 -16.02 -28.87 -9.68
CA PHE A 191 -16.03 -28.36 -11.06
C PHE A 191 -14.67 -27.82 -11.55
N THR A 192 -13.72 -27.59 -10.65
CA THR A 192 -12.39 -27.06 -10.98
C THR A 192 -11.66 -27.86 -12.07
N GLU A 193 -11.46 -29.17 -11.87
CA GLU A 193 -10.72 -29.98 -12.86
C GLU A 193 -11.50 -30.26 -14.15
N PRO A 194 -12.83 -30.57 -14.12
CA PRO A 194 -13.64 -30.68 -15.32
C PRO A 194 -13.55 -29.44 -16.23
N ILE A 195 -13.63 -28.24 -15.65
CA ILE A 195 -13.55 -26.99 -16.41
C ILE A 195 -12.13 -26.77 -16.93
N ARG A 196 -11.09 -27.01 -16.13
CA ARG A 196 -9.69 -26.97 -16.63
C ARG A 196 -9.48 -27.90 -17.81
N LYS A 197 -9.99 -29.14 -17.75
CA LYS A 197 -9.94 -30.09 -18.87
C LYS A 197 -10.69 -29.58 -20.09
N HIS A 198 -11.82 -28.91 -19.92
CA HIS A 198 -12.55 -28.28 -21.01
C HIS A 198 -11.76 -27.11 -21.63
N VAL A 199 -11.21 -26.22 -20.81
CA VAL A 199 -10.35 -25.11 -21.24
C VAL A 199 -9.14 -25.62 -22.03
N ARG A 200 -8.45 -26.67 -21.56
CA ARG A 200 -7.31 -27.27 -22.30
C ARG A 200 -7.68 -27.77 -23.70
N LYS A 201 -8.93 -28.21 -23.91
CA LYS A 201 -9.41 -28.61 -25.24
C LYS A 201 -9.65 -27.41 -26.15
N LEU A 202 -10.16 -26.31 -25.60
CA LEU A 202 -10.46 -25.09 -26.35
C LEU A 202 -9.24 -24.21 -26.59
N MET A 203 -8.23 -24.31 -25.72
CA MET A 203 -7.00 -23.54 -25.80
C MET A 203 -5.80 -24.49 -25.82
N PRO A 204 -5.48 -25.14 -26.96
CA PRO A 204 -4.27 -25.96 -27.05
C PRO A 204 -2.99 -25.14 -26.82
N ARG A 205 -1.95 -25.76 -26.24
CA ARG A 205 -0.66 -25.09 -26.00
C ARG A 205 0.06 -24.80 -27.32
N GLU A 206 0.45 -23.55 -27.53
CA GLU A 206 1.35 -23.17 -28.62
C GLU A 206 2.81 -23.56 -28.32
N PRO A 207 3.60 -23.99 -29.32
CA PRO A 207 4.98 -24.47 -29.10
C PRO A 207 5.90 -23.48 -28.36
N GLN A 208 5.73 -22.17 -28.63
CA GLN A 208 6.48 -21.07 -28.06
C GLN A 208 6.18 -20.76 -26.58
N ILE A 209 5.02 -21.20 -26.07
CA ILE A 209 4.60 -20.92 -24.70
C ILE A 209 5.09 -22.03 -23.78
N SER A 210 5.86 -21.72 -22.74
CA SER A 210 6.30 -22.75 -21.77
C SER A 210 5.12 -23.46 -21.11
N GLN A 211 5.29 -24.74 -20.75
CA GLN A 211 4.23 -25.54 -20.11
C GLN A 211 3.69 -24.85 -18.84
N ALA A 212 4.58 -24.25 -18.03
CA ALA A 212 4.19 -23.56 -16.81
C ALA A 212 3.35 -22.30 -17.08
N ALA A 213 3.69 -21.51 -18.11
CA ALA A 213 2.91 -20.33 -18.48
C ALA A 213 1.53 -20.73 -19.05
N TYR A 214 1.49 -21.79 -19.85
CA TYR A 214 0.27 -22.35 -20.38
C TYR A 214 -0.68 -22.85 -19.27
N GLU A 215 -0.19 -23.66 -18.33
CA GLU A 215 -1.02 -24.15 -17.22
C GLU A 215 -1.54 -23.02 -16.33
N ARG A 216 -0.75 -21.96 -16.09
CA ARG A 216 -1.24 -20.76 -15.37
C ARG A 216 -2.40 -20.09 -16.12
N SER A 217 -2.32 -20.00 -17.45
CA SER A 217 -3.39 -19.44 -18.28
C SER A 217 -4.66 -20.31 -18.24
N VAL A 218 -4.50 -21.64 -18.30
CA VAL A 218 -5.61 -22.59 -18.18
C VAL A 218 -6.29 -22.47 -16.81
N VAL A 219 -5.52 -22.44 -15.73
CA VAL A 219 -6.05 -22.28 -14.36
C VAL A 219 -6.79 -20.96 -14.24
N ALA A 220 -6.21 -19.86 -14.75
CA ALA A 220 -6.84 -18.56 -14.67
C ALA A 220 -8.15 -18.48 -15.45
N ARG A 221 -8.18 -19.05 -16.66
CA ARG A 221 -9.39 -19.12 -17.47
C ARG A 221 -10.45 -20.03 -16.83
N ALA A 222 -10.04 -21.12 -16.19
CA ALA A 222 -10.98 -22.00 -15.49
C ALA A 222 -11.64 -21.31 -14.30
N TYR A 223 -10.89 -20.52 -13.53
CA TYR A 223 -11.45 -19.71 -12.45
C TYR A 223 -12.30 -18.54 -12.93
N ASP A 224 -12.08 -18.02 -14.15
CA ASP A 224 -12.98 -17.02 -14.75
C ASP A 224 -14.36 -17.57 -15.13
N ILE A 225 -14.46 -18.89 -15.35
CA ILE A 225 -15.69 -19.56 -15.80
C ILE A 225 -16.54 -20.06 -14.63
N LEU A 226 -15.89 -20.35 -13.50
CA LEU A 226 -16.50 -20.83 -12.25
C LEU A 226 -17.12 -19.68 -11.45
#